data_AF-A0A6B3N1R2-F1
#
_entry.id   AF-A0A6B3N1R2-F1
#
_cell.length_a   1.000
_cell.length_b   1.000
_cell.length_c   1.000
_cell.angle_alpha   90.00
_cell.angle_beta   90.00
_cell.angle_gamma   90.00
#
_symmetry.space_group_name_H-M   'P 1'
#
loop_
_entity.id
_entity.type
_entity.pdbx_description
1 polymer ?
#
loop_
_entity_poly.entity_id
_entity_poly.type
_entity_poly.pdbx_seq_one_letter_code
_entity_poly.pdbx_strand_id
1 'polypeptide(L)'
;MYTTPVYSIPGTGTLKIADLGADQKAQKTNSAGKPVLLKGSTFTAKFEVQNPAKKPPTGPNPPIPDATPQYSGTGTFITTNTKWRGT
;
A
#
# COMPACT_ATOMS: atom_id res chain seq x y z
N MET A 1 3.94 -10.56 1.41
CA MET A 1 4.42 -11.31 0.23
C MET A 1 3.63 -10.86 -0.99
N TYR A 2 4.20 -10.95 -2.18
CA TYR A 2 3.51 -10.62 -3.44
C TYR A 2 3.89 -11.63 -4.53
N THR A 3 2.96 -11.83 -5.45
CA THR A 3 3.13 -12.56 -6.71
C THR A 3 2.48 -11.73 -7.81
N THR A 4 2.75 -12.11 -9.06
CA THR A 4 2.02 -11.60 -10.22
C THR A 4 1.59 -12.79 -11.09
N PRO A 5 0.78 -12.59 -12.15
CA PRO A 5 0.44 -13.68 -13.07
C PRO A 5 1.67 -14.38 -13.70
N VAL A 6 2.79 -13.67 -13.86
CA VAL A 6 4.01 -14.20 -14.49
C VAL A 6 5.08 -14.60 -13.47
N TYR A 7 5.12 -13.93 -12.30
CA TYR A 7 6.09 -14.16 -11.23
C TYR A 7 5.41 -14.89 -10.06
N SER A 8 5.31 -16.21 -10.15
CA SER A 8 4.58 -17.04 -9.17
C SER A 8 5.41 -17.50 -7.97
N ILE A 9 6.75 -17.40 -8.02
CA ILE A 9 7.60 -17.59 -6.84
C ILE A 9 7.51 -16.30 -6.00
N PRO A 10 7.00 -16.32 -4.76
CA PRO A 10 6.69 -15.10 -4.02
C PRO A 10 7.91 -14.25 -3.68
N GLY A 11 7.73 -12.94 -3.82
CA GLY A 11 8.64 -11.92 -3.31
C GLY A 11 8.13 -11.28 -2.02
N THR A 12 8.92 -10.38 -1.45
CA THR A 12 8.59 -9.59 -0.26
C THR A 12 8.90 -8.12 -0.46
N GLY A 13 8.25 -7.28 0.33
CA GLY A 13 8.35 -5.83 0.27
C GLY A 13 7.47 -5.19 1.32
N THR A 14 7.49 -3.86 1.36
CA THR A 14 6.75 -3.05 2.34
C THR A 14 5.63 -2.28 1.65
N LEU A 15 4.39 -2.43 2.13
CA LEU A 15 3.27 -1.59 1.72
C LEU A 15 3.25 -0.31 2.57
N LYS A 16 3.20 0.85 1.92
CA LYS A 16 3.21 2.18 2.54
C LYS A 16 2.04 3.02 2.02
N ILE A 17 1.54 3.91 2.87
CA ILE A 17 0.71 5.04 2.43
C ILE A 17 1.67 6.08 1.84
N ALA A 18 1.54 6.33 0.54
CA ALA A 18 2.37 7.30 -0.16
C ALA A 18 1.83 8.73 0.01
N ASP A 19 0.51 8.89 -0.13
CA ASP A 19 -0.16 10.17 0.06
C ASP A 19 -1.61 9.97 0.52
N LEU A 20 -2.11 10.89 1.34
CA LEU A 20 -3.49 10.89 1.82
C LEU A 20 -4.40 11.59 0.83
N GLY A 21 -5.65 11.13 0.73
CA GLY A 21 -6.69 11.86 0.01
C GLY A 21 -6.95 13.23 0.64
N ALA A 22 -7.39 14.19 -0.18
CA ALA A 22 -7.69 15.55 0.28
C ALA A 22 -8.75 15.59 1.41
N ASP A 23 -9.61 14.58 1.49
CA ASP A 23 -10.67 14.43 2.48
C ASP A 23 -10.29 13.54 3.68
N GLN A 24 -9.01 13.17 3.82
CA GLN A 24 -8.51 12.29 4.88
C GLN A 24 -7.77 13.04 6.01
N LYS A 25 -7.74 14.37 5.98
CA LYS A 25 -7.20 15.21 7.06
C LYS A 25 -8.29 16.17 7.56
N ALA A 26 -8.56 16.13 8.85
CA ALA A 26 -9.47 17.06 9.50
C ALA A 26 -8.94 18.51 9.42
N GLN A 27 -9.83 19.48 9.30
CA GLN A 27 -9.46 20.89 9.24
C GLN A 27 -9.53 21.56 10.61
N LYS A 28 -10.42 21.09 11.49
CA LYS A 28 -10.68 21.68 12.82
C LYS A 28 -10.35 20.72 13.96
N THR A 29 -10.63 19.43 13.79
CA THR A 29 -10.39 18.44 14.83
C THR A 29 -8.91 18.07 14.92
N ASN A 30 -8.32 18.28 16.09
CA ASN A 30 -6.91 17.99 16.35
C ASN A 30 -6.78 17.06 17.56
N SER A 31 -5.72 16.25 17.56
CA SER A 31 -5.27 15.47 18.72
C SER A 31 -3.79 15.76 18.95
N ALA A 32 -3.44 16.20 20.16
CA ALA A 32 -2.09 16.66 20.50
C ALA A 32 -1.52 17.69 19.50
N GLY A 33 -2.36 18.64 19.05
CA GLY A 33 -1.96 19.69 18.11
C GLY A 33 -1.77 19.23 16.66
N LYS A 34 -2.10 17.97 16.33
CA LYS A 34 -2.03 17.43 14.96
C LYS A 34 -3.42 17.15 14.42
N PRO A 35 -3.71 17.44 13.14
CA PRO A 35 -4.97 17.08 12.51
C PRO A 35 -5.24 15.59 12.62
N VAL A 36 -6.45 15.22 13.01
CA VAL A 36 -6.84 13.80 13.03
C VAL A 36 -7.05 13.28 11.61
N LEU A 37 -6.78 11.99 11.41
CA LEU A 37 -7.08 11.33 10.14
C LEU A 37 -8.57 11.01 10.07
N LEU A 38 -9.17 11.33 8.92
CA LEU A 38 -10.55 11.00 8.60
C LEU A 38 -10.59 9.75 7.73
N LYS A 39 -11.72 9.02 7.77
CA LYS A 39 -11.95 7.88 6.87
C LYS A 39 -11.74 8.30 5.41
N GLY A 40 -12.35 9.42 5.04
CA GLY A 40 -12.36 9.99 3.69
C GLY A 40 -12.70 8.96 2.62
N SER A 41 -12.16 9.19 1.43
CA SER A 41 -12.30 8.33 0.25
C SER A 41 -11.12 7.34 0.20
N THR A 42 -10.12 7.60 -0.63
CA THR A 42 -8.96 6.71 -0.83
C THR A 42 -7.64 7.45 -0.58
N PHE A 43 -6.64 6.74 -0.08
CA PHE A 43 -5.23 7.18 -0.11
C PHE A 43 -4.47 6.49 -1.24
N THR A 44 -3.39 7.11 -1.69
CA THR A 44 -2.41 6.50 -2.59
C THR A 44 -1.49 5.59 -1.79
N ALA A 45 -1.37 4.34 -2.21
CA ALA A 45 -0.47 3.35 -1.63
C ALA A 45 0.70 3.06 -2.57
N LYS A 46 1.84 2.67 -1.99
CA LYS A 46 2.97 2.12 -2.73
C LYS A 46 3.50 0.87 -2.06
N PHE A 47 3.82 -0.14 -2.84
CA PHE A 47 4.53 -1.33 -2.40
C PHE A 47 5.97 -1.25 -2.89
N GLU A 48 6.92 -1.16 -1.96
CA GLU A 48 8.35 -1.13 -2.26
C GLU A 48 8.93 -2.54 -2.15
N VAL A 49 9.46 -3.04 -3.26
CA VAL A 49 10.01 -4.41 -3.35
C VAL A 49 11.36 -4.48 -2.63
N GLN A 50 11.53 -5.48 -1.77
CA GLN A 50 12.77 -5.76 -1.05
C GLN A 50 13.42 -7.05 -1.54
N ASN A 51 12.62 -8.09 -1.80
CA ASN A 51 13.03 -9.31 -2.48
C ASN A 51 12.07 -9.57 -3.64
N PRO A 52 12.53 -9.48 -4.90
CA PRO A 52 11.64 -9.63 -6.04
C PRO A 52 10.96 -10.99 -6.13
N ALA A 53 9.71 -10.99 -6.57
CA ALA A 53 9.04 -12.20 -7.03
C ALA A 53 9.78 -12.77 -8.24
N LYS A 54 9.73 -14.09 -8.46
CA LYS A 54 10.48 -14.74 -9.54
C LYS A 54 9.56 -15.56 -10.44
N LYS A 55 9.89 -15.58 -11.73
CA LYS A 55 9.27 -16.48 -12.71
C LYS A 55 9.91 -17.87 -12.51
N PRO A 56 9.10 -18.94 -12.46
CA PRO A 56 9.64 -20.29 -12.45
C PRO A 56 10.60 -20.53 -13.63
N PRO A 57 11.63 -21.35 -13.43
CA PRO A 57 12.58 -21.66 -14.48
C PRO A 57 11.89 -22.40 -15.63
N THR A 58 12.17 -21.98 -16.87
CA THR A 58 11.79 -22.73 -18.07
C THR A 58 13.02 -23.52 -18.52
N GLY A 59 13.10 -24.80 -18.13
CA GLY A 59 14.25 -25.66 -18.41
C GLY A 59 15.42 -25.42 -17.45
N PRO A 60 16.69 -25.52 -17.91
CA PRO A 60 17.88 -25.45 -17.04
C PRO A 60 18.23 -24.02 -16.58
N ASN A 61 17.50 -23.01 -17.03
CA ASN A 61 17.77 -21.61 -16.70
C ASN A 61 17.37 -21.29 -15.24
N PRO A 62 18.07 -20.39 -14.54
CA PRO A 62 17.68 -19.97 -13.19
C PRO A 62 16.35 -19.20 -13.19
N PRO A 63 15.66 -19.10 -12.04
CA PRO A 63 14.48 -18.26 -11.88
C PRO A 63 14.77 -16.78 -12.20
N ILE A 64 13.87 -16.15 -12.95
CA ILE A 64 14.04 -14.76 -13.41
C ILE A 64 13.34 -13.81 -12.43
N PRO A 65 14.04 -12.87 -11.79
CA PRO A 65 13.41 -11.87 -10.91
C PRO A 65 12.53 -10.87 -11.65
N ASP A 66 11.49 -10.41 -10.98
CA ASP A 66 10.71 -9.23 -11.35
C ASP A 66 11.58 -7.98 -11.21
N ALA A 67 11.75 -7.24 -12.31
CA ALA A 67 12.59 -6.05 -12.33
C ALA A 67 11.87 -4.81 -11.78
N THR A 68 10.58 -4.91 -11.46
CA THR A 68 9.77 -3.78 -11.00
C THR A 68 10.09 -3.46 -9.53
N PRO A 69 10.71 -2.31 -9.22
CA PRO A 69 11.13 -2.00 -7.85
C PRO A 69 9.99 -1.55 -6.94
N GLN A 70 8.88 -1.10 -7.53
CA GLN A 70 7.73 -0.61 -6.78
C GLN A 70 6.43 -0.75 -7.57
N TYR A 71 5.33 -0.97 -6.85
CA TYR A 71 3.98 -1.00 -7.41
C TYR A 71 3.12 0.06 -6.75
N SER A 72 2.35 0.81 -7.54
CA SER A 72 1.35 1.75 -7.04
C SER A 72 0.02 1.03 -6.76
N GLY A 73 -0.73 1.53 -5.78
CA GLY A 73 -2.09 1.10 -5.51
C GLY A 73 -2.87 2.18 -4.76
N THR A 74 -4.06 1.83 -4.30
CA THR A 74 -4.89 2.68 -3.45
C THR A 74 -5.39 1.89 -2.25
N GLY A 75 -5.73 2.58 -1.16
CA GLY A 75 -6.36 1.96 -0.01
C GLY A 75 -7.36 2.89 0.67
N THR A 76 -8.10 2.35 1.63
CA THR A 76 -9.13 3.09 2.39
C THR A 76 -8.95 2.81 3.88
N PHE A 77 -9.26 3.78 4.73
CA PHE A 77 -9.38 3.52 6.15
C PHE A 77 -10.74 2.87 6.47
N ILE A 78 -10.71 1.89 7.38
CA ILE A 78 -11.92 1.32 7.97
C ILE A 78 -11.99 1.82 9.41
N THR A 79 -13.05 2.53 9.74
CA THR A 79 -13.28 3.07 11.09
C THR A 79 -14.19 2.13 11.89
N THR A 80 -13.86 1.90 13.16
CA THR A 80 -14.75 1.27 14.14
C THR A 80 -15.57 2.30 14.93
N ASN A 81 -15.19 3.57 14.89
CA ASN A 81 -15.96 4.67 15.44
C ASN A 81 -17.02 5.12 14.41
N THR A 82 -18.29 4.93 14.79
CA THR A 82 -19.47 5.33 14.01
C THR A 82 -20.25 6.48 14.66
N LYS A 83 -19.84 6.94 15.84
CA LYS A 83 -20.57 7.94 16.64
C LYS A 83 -20.08 9.37 16.40
N TRP A 84 -18.77 9.54 16.23
CA TRP A 84 -18.15 10.86 16.16
C TRP A 84 -17.54 11.11 14.78
N ARG A 85 -17.77 12.32 14.25
CA ARG A 85 -17.18 12.78 12.99
C ARG A 85 -16.26 13.97 13.25
N GLY A 86 -14.97 13.79 13.01
CA GLY A 86 -14.03 14.91 12.94
C GLY A 86 -14.31 15.76 11.70
N THR A 87 -14.12 17.07 11.83
CA THR A 87 -14.28 18.05 10.74
C THR A 87 -12.99 18.82 10.55
#